data_AF-A0A963SAZ4-F1
#
_entry.id   AF-A0A963SAZ4-F1
#
_cell.length_a   1.000
_cell.length_b   1.000
_cell.length_c   1.000
_cell.angle_alpha   90.00
_cell.angle_beta   90.00
_cell.angle_gamma   90.00
#
_symmetry.space_group_name_H-M   'P 1'
#
loop_
_entity.id
_entity.type
_entity.pdbx_description
1 polymer ?
#
loop_
_entity_poly.entity_id
_entity_poly.type
_entity_poly.pdbx_seq_one_letter_code
_entity_poly.pdbx_strand_id
1 'polypeptide(L)'
;MTTPTTPAPEAASGEQLHAGDTVTLVPTGTESAAATPVPAASPSENAVAASEGIKEAVSEQSRTVGQIIDDLDSLALDVGSFHVSVWDALVVIMVITCVILFAWLASKGAHAVLRRITKLDASQRLLAEKLLTIAVWAIAILMGIDLLGIDLTALAVFSGAFGLAIGFGLQKTFGNLIAGIILLMDKSIKPGDVIAVADQAGNSTFGQIRKIGIRAVSITTRDQKEYLIPNENLMVN
;
A
#
# COMPACT_ATOMS: atom_id res chain seq x y z
N MET A 1 54.03 -29.39 -43.92
CA MET A 1 52.73 -30.07 -43.84
C MET A 1 51.79 -29.33 -44.80
N THR A 2 51.92 -29.36 -46.12
CA THR A 2 51.73 -30.47 -47.09
C THR A 2 50.40 -31.21 -46.90
N THR A 3 49.44 -30.86 -47.77
CA THR A 3 48.22 -31.57 -48.26
C THR A 3 48.52 -33.04 -48.65
N PRO A 4 47.56 -33.96 -48.96
CA PRO A 4 46.33 -33.83 -49.81
C PRO A 4 45.11 -34.70 -49.34
N THR A 5 43.93 -34.79 -49.98
CA THR A 5 43.59 -35.66 -51.16
C THR A 5 42.07 -35.60 -51.50
N THR A 6 41.67 -34.90 -52.58
CA THR A 6 41.02 -35.31 -53.89
C THR A 6 40.31 -36.71 -53.99
N PRO A 7 39.46 -37.06 -55.02
CA PRO A 7 38.12 -36.58 -55.48
C PRO A 7 37.09 -37.70 -55.94
N ALA A 8 35.85 -37.30 -56.31
CA ALA A 8 34.89 -37.80 -57.38
C ALA A 8 34.52 -39.33 -57.51
N PRO A 9 33.63 -39.83 -58.44
CA PRO A 9 32.62 -39.23 -59.37
C PRO A 9 31.24 -39.98 -59.52
N GLU A 10 30.38 -39.46 -60.43
CA GLU A 10 29.48 -40.14 -61.43
C GLU A 10 28.13 -40.87 -61.15
N ALA A 11 27.08 -40.32 -61.81
CA ALA A 11 26.16 -40.90 -62.82
C ALA A 11 25.11 -42.00 -62.52
N ALA A 12 23.83 -41.68 -62.86
CA ALA A 12 22.89 -42.40 -63.75
C ALA A 12 21.48 -41.77 -63.57
N SER A 13 20.77 -41.16 -64.54
CA SER A 13 20.34 -41.53 -65.90
C SER A 13 19.27 -42.62 -65.95
N GLY A 14 18.10 -42.28 -66.52
CA GLY A 14 16.96 -43.16 -66.89
C GLY A 14 15.65 -42.64 -66.27
N GLU A 15 14.54 -42.39 -66.96
CA GLU A 15 14.12 -42.75 -68.32
C GLU A 15 12.87 -41.89 -68.66
N GLN A 16 12.80 -41.35 -69.89
CA GLN A 16 11.59 -40.79 -70.51
C GLN A 16 10.89 -41.87 -71.36
N LEU A 17 9.70 -41.51 -71.87
CA LEU A 17 8.88 -42.13 -72.94
C LEU A 17 7.68 -42.96 -72.39
N HIS A 18 6.45 -42.86 -72.90
CA HIS A 18 6.03 -42.64 -74.28
C HIS A 18 4.67 -41.94 -74.42
N ALA A 19 4.55 -41.20 -75.53
CA ALA A 19 3.31 -40.70 -76.14
C ALA A 19 2.64 -41.76 -77.04
N GLY A 20 1.34 -41.58 -77.28
CA GLY A 20 0.47 -42.31 -78.22
C GLY A 20 -0.92 -42.45 -77.59
N ASP A 21 -2.06 -42.14 -78.21
CA ASP A 21 -2.36 -41.96 -79.62
C ASP A 21 -3.68 -41.17 -79.73
N THR A 22 -3.93 -40.59 -80.90
CA THR A 22 -5.04 -39.68 -81.21
C THR A 22 -6.24 -40.48 -81.70
N VAL A 23 -7.44 -40.29 -81.14
CA VAL A 23 -8.70 -40.70 -81.77
C VAL A 23 -9.75 -39.59 -81.62
N THR A 24 -10.18 -39.06 -82.77
CA THR A 24 -11.33 -38.16 -82.95
C THR A 24 -12.64 -38.96 -82.95
N LEU A 25 -13.74 -38.42 -82.41
CA LEU A 25 -15.07 -38.25 -83.07
C LEU A 25 -16.25 -37.97 -82.08
N VAL A 26 -16.93 -36.84 -82.33
CA VAL A 26 -18.39 -36.55 -82.21
C VAL A 26 -19.07 -36.43 -80.81
N PRO A 27 -19.87 -35.37 -80.55
CA PRO A 27 -20.77 -35.26 -79.38
C PRO A 27 -22.24 -35.59 -79.74
N THR A 28 -23.02 -36.27 -78.87
CA THR A 28 -24.52 -36.22 -78.84
C THR A 28 -25.09 -36.91 -77.57
N GLY A 29 -26.08 -36.29 -76.90
CA GLY A 29 -27.06 -36.88 -75.95
C GLY A 29 -26.76 -36.62 -74.47
N THR A 30 -27.35 -35.64 -73.77
CA THR A 30 -28.74 -35.45 -73.27
C THR A 30 -29.07 -36.24 -71.98
N GLU A 31 -29.49 -35.48 -70.96
CA GLU A 31 -30.27 -35.81 -69.75
C GLU A 31 -29.62 -36.50 -68.52
N SER A 32 -29.59 -35.75 -67.39
CA SER A 32 -29.65 -36.31 -66.03
C SER A 32 -30.37 -35.33 -65.10
N ALA A 33 -31.64 -35.61 -64.83
CA ALA A 33 -32.50 -34.88 -63.90
C ALA A 33 -32.23 -35.24 -62.44
N ALA A 34 -32.43 -34.26 -61.56
CA ALA A 34 -32.15 -34.25 -60.13
C ALA A 34 -33.14 -35.08 -59.29
N ALA A 35 -32.65 -35.66 -58.19
CA ALA A 35 -33.44 -36.01 -57.01
C ALA A 35 -32.55 -35.96 -55.76
N THR A 36 -32.92 -35.12 -54.78
CA THR A 36 -32.28 -34.98 -53.47
C THR A 36 -33.16 -35.62 -52.40
N PRO A 37 -32.61 -36.32 -51.38
CA PRO A 37 -33.29 -36.54 -50.11
C PRO A 37 -32.63 -35.78 -48.94
N VAL A 38 -33.46 -35.33 -48.01
CA VAL A 38 -33.14 -34.64 -46.74
C VAL A 38 -32.61 -35.63 -45.68
N PRO A 39 -31.60 -35.31 -44.84
CA PRO A 39 -31.28 -36.10 -43.65
C PRO A 39 -31.65 -35.40 -42.33
N ALA A 40 -31.99 -36.22 -41.33
CA ALA A 40 -32.39 -35.87 -39.97
C ALA A 40 -31.18 -35.48 -39.07
N ALA A 41 -31.38 -34.51 -38.16
CA ALA A 41 -30.36 -33.94 -37.27
C ALA A 41 -30.16 -34.74 -35.97
N SER A 42 -28.92 -34.75 -35.45
CA SER A 42 -28.50 -35.49 -34.23
C SER A 42 -28.31 -34.54 -33.02
N PRO A 43 -28.60 -34.95 -31.76
CA PRO A 43 -28.64 -34.04 -30.59
C PRO A 43 -27.30 -33.45 -30.10
N SER A 44 -26.16 -33.93 -30.62
CA SER A 44 -24.82 -33.50 -30.17
C SER A 44 -24.34 -32.19 -30.80
N GLU A 45 -24.88 -31.77 -31.96
CA GLU A 45 -24.53 -30.49 -32.60
C GLU A 45 -25.02 -29.29 -31.78
N ASN A 46 -26.19 -29.40 -31.15
CA ASN A 46 -26.77 -28.31 -30.35
C ASN A 46 -25.99 -28.02 -29.07
N ALA A 47 -25.33 -29.02 -28.46
CA ALA A 47 -24.55 -28.81 -27.23
C ALA A 47 -23.20 -28.14 -27.51
N VAL A 48 -22.56 -28.48 -28.65
CA VAL A 48 -21.32 -27.85 -29.10
C VAL A 48 -21.60 -26.42 -29.58
N ALA A 49 -22.67 -26.20 -30.34
CA ALA A 49 -23.11 -24.87 -30.78
C ALA A 49 -23.49 -23.96 -29.60
N ALA A 50 -24.10 -24.50 -28.54
CA ALA A 50 -24.38 -23.72 -27.34
C ALA A 50 -23.09 -23.29 -26.61
N SER A 51 -22.07 -24.16 -26.58
CA SER A 51 -20.77 -23.85 -25.97
C SER A 51 -19.95 -22.84 -26.80
N GLU A 52 -20.09 -22.88 -28.12
CA GLU A 52 -19.49 -21.90 -29.04
C GLU A 52 -20.20 -20.55 -28.96
N GLY A 53 -21.53 -20.52 -28.87
CA GLY A 53 -22.29 -19.28 -28.68
C GLY A 53 -22.00 -18.59 -27.35
N ILE A 54 -21.76 -19.36 -26.28
CA ILE A 54 -21.30 -18.79 -24.99
C ILE A 54 -19.86 -18.27 -25.10
N LYS A 55 -18.97 -18.97 -25.82
CA LYS A 55 -17.60 -18.48 -26.09
C LYS A 55 -17.59 -17.21 -26.93
N GLU A 56 -18.44 -17.13 -27.96
CA GLU A 56 -18.59 -15.96 -28.82
C GLU A 56 -19.12 -14.76 -28.02
N ALA A 57 -20.19 -14.94 -27.22
CA ALA A 57 -20.74 -13.89 -26.37
C ALA A 57 -19.73 -13.38 -25.32
N VAL A 58 -18.92 -14.26 -24.73
CA VAL A 58 -17.85 -13.88 -23.79
C VAL A 58 -16.69 -13.16 -24.52
N SER A 59 -16.37 -13.58 -25.75
CA SER A 59 -15.35 -12.93 -26.58
C SER A 59 -15.78 -11.55 -27.10
N GLU A 60 -17.07 -11.36 -27.37
CA GLU A 60 -17.67 -10.08 -27.75
C GLU A 60 -17.62 -9.09 -26.59
N GLN A 61 -18.01 -9.53 -25.39
CA GLN A 61 -17.99 -8.68 -24.19
C GLN A 61 -16.55 -8.27 -23.81
N SER A 62 -15.57 -9.15 -23.99
CA SER A 62 -14.15 -8.81 -23.81
C SER A 62 -13.63 -7.82 -24.85
N ARG A 63 -14.17 -7.84 -26.07
CA ARG A 63 -13.86 -6.85 -27.12
C ARG A 63 -14.48 -5.49 -26.83
N THR A 64 -15.71 -5.45 -26.31
CA THR A 64 -16.38 -4.19 -25.96
C THR A 64 -15.66 -3.48 -24.82
N VAL A 65 -15.18 -4.22 -23.82
CA VAL A 65 -14.34 -3.66 -22.74
C VAL A 65 -13.00 -3.17 -23.30
N GLY A 66 -12.38 -3.91 -24.22
CA GLY A 66 -11.16 -3.50 -24.90
C GLY A 66 -11.32 -2.21 -25.72
N GLN A 67 -12.41 -2.08 -26.47
CA GLN A 67 -12.71 -0.89 -27.27
C GLN A 67 -12.97 0.35 -26.40
N ILE A 68 -13.65 0.19 -25.26
CA ILE A 68 -13.84 1.28 -24.30
C ILE A 68 -12.50 1.72 -23.70
N ILE A 69 -11.56 0.80 -23.48
CA ILE A 69 -10.21 1.12 -22.98
C ILE A 69 -9.40 1.87 -24.06
N ASP A 70 -9.48 1.42 -25.31
CA ASP A 70 -8.77 2.04 -26.45
C ASP A 70 -9.31 3.45 -26.77
N ASP A 71 -10.64 3.65 -26.71
CA ASP A 71 -11.26 4.96 -26.92
C ASP A 71 -10.93 5.93 -25.78
N LEU A 72 -10.81 5.43 -24.55
CA LEU A 72 -10.35 6.21 -23.41
C LEU A 72 -8.86 6.61 -23.55
N ASP A 73 -8.01 5.72 -24.07
CA ASP A 73 -6.59 6.00 -24.31
C ASP A 73 -6.36 7.06 -25.41
N SER A 74 -7.30 7.18 -26.36
CA SER A 74 -7.27 8.22 -27.41
C SER A 74 -7.53 9.65 -26.90
N LEU A 75 -8.03 9.79 -25.67
CA LEU A 75 -8.24 11.07 -24.99
C LEU A 75 -7.12 11.38 -23.97
N ALA A 76 -5.92 10.82 -24.18
CA ALA A 76 -4.73 11.15 -23.42
C ALA A 76 -4.29 12.60 -23.73
N LEU A 77 -4.38 13.48 -22.74
CA LEU A 77 -3.78 14.81 -22.79
C LEU A 77 -2.27 14.68 -22.57
N ASP A 78 -1.52 14.77 -23.67
CA ASP A 78 -0.07 14.70 -23.69
C ASP A 78 0.56 15.93 -23.00
N VAL A 79 0.96 15.78 -21.73
CA VAL A 79 1.75 16.78 -21.00
C VAL A 79 3.19 16.26 -20.91
N GLY A 80 3.95 16.41 -22.00
CA GLY A 80 5.38 16.07 -22.05
C GLY A 80 5.66 14.60 -22.38
N SER A 81 6.36 13.87 -21.51
CA SER A 81 6.72 12.44 -21.69
C SER A 81 5.93 11.50 -20.79
N PHE A 82 4.92 12.00 -20.09
CA PHE A 82 4.03 11.21 -19.25
C PHE A 82 2.81 10.81 -20.08
N HIS A 83 2.83 9.57 -20.60
CA HIS A 83 1.62 8.94 -21.11
C HIS A 83 0.75 8.60 -19.90
N VAL A 84 -0.08 9.55 -19.46
CA VAL A 84 -1.09 9.29 -18.43
C VAL A 84 -2.29 8.69 -19.13
N SER A 85 -2.38 7.36 -19.10
CA SER A 85 -3.56 6.67 -19.62
C SER A 85 -4.77 6.98 -18.72
N VAL A 86 -5.98 6.90 -19.27
CA VAL A 86 -7.20 7.02 -18.45
C VAL A 86 -7.27 5.91 -17.40
N TRP A 87 -6.64 4.76 -17.66
CA TRP A 87 -6.47 3.69 -16.68
C TRP A 87 -5.66 4.15 -15.47
N ASP A 88 -4.53 4.83 -15.66
CA ASP A 88 -3.71 5.35 -14.56
C ASP A 88 -4.50 6.37 -13.72
N ALA A 89 -5.25 7.25 -14.38
CA ALA A 89 -6.14 8.18 -13.69
C ALA A 89 -7.21 7.45 -12.84
N LEU A 90 -7.79 6.37 -13.38
CA LEU A 90 -8.77 5.54 -12.66
C LEU A 90 -8.13 4.83 -11.46
N VAL A 91 -6.93 4.27 -11.62
CA VAL A 91 -6.17 3.64 -10.53
C VAL A 91 -5.85 4.67 -9.44
N VAL A 92 -5.39 5.87 -9.79
CA VAL A 92 -5.12 6.94 -8.82
C VAL A 92 -6.38 7.32 -8.04
N ILE A 93 -7.51 7.52 -8.72
CA ILE A 93 -8.80 7.84 -8.06
C ILE A 93 -9.24 6.70 -7.13
N MET A 94 -9.09 5.45 -7.58
CA MET A 94 -9.41 4.26 -6.78
C MET A 94 -8.54 4.20 -5.52
N VAL A 95 -7.22 4.38 -5.64
CA VAL A 95 -6.29 4.39 -4.51
C VAL A 95 -6.62 5.51 -3.53
N ILE A 96 -6.83 6.74 -4.02
CA ILE A 96 -7.21 7.88 -3.18
C ILE A 96 -8.51 7.58 -2.43
N THR A 97 -9.52 7.04 -3.12
CA THR A 97 -10.80 6.68 -2.50
C THR A 97 -10.61 5.60 -1.44
N CYS A 98 -9.86 4.54 -1.73
CA CYS A 98 -9.54 3.48 -0.77
C CYS A 98 -8.80 4.03 0.46
N VAL A 99 -7.82 4.92 0.26
CA VAL A 99 -7.05 5.55 1.34
C VAL A 99 -7.93 6.44 2.21
N ILE A 100 -8.80 7.24 1.61
CA ILE A 100 -9.74 8.10 2.36
C ILE A 100 -10.73 7.24 3.15
N LEU A 101 -11.28 6.19 2.54
CA LEU A 101 -12.18 5.25 3.22
C LEU A 101 -11.48 4.55 4.39
N PHE A 102 -10.24 4.09 4.18
CA PHE A 102 -9.42 3.50 5.21
C PHE A 102 -9.14 4.49 6.34
N ALA A 103 -8.69 5.72 6.03
CA ALA A 103 -8.40 6.76 7.02
C ALA A 103 -9.66 7.12 7.83
N TRP A 104 -10.82 7.21 7.19
CA TRP A 104 -12.10 7.48 7.84
C TRP A 104 -12.52 6.33 8.77
N LEU A 105 -12.44 5.08 8.31
CA LEU A 105 -12.78 3.91 9.10
C LEU A 105 -11.82 3.72 10.28
N ALA A 106 -10.52 3.86 10.03
CA ALA A 106 -9.49 3.80 11.05
C ALA A 106 -9.68 4.92 12.09
N SER A 107 -9.95 6.16 11.65
CA SER A 107 -10.23 7.29 12.56
C SER A 107 -11.46 7.00 13.42
N LYS A 108 -12.55 6.50 12.82
CA LYS A 108 -13.77 6.12 13.56
C LYS A 108 -13.50 5.04 14.60
N GLY A 109 -12.72 4.00 14.24
CA GLY A 109 -12.31 2.94 15.15
C GLY A 109 -11.41 3.47 16.28
N ALA A 110 -10.44 4.29 15.94
CA ALA A 110 -9.49 4.90 16.86
C ALA A 110 -10.21 5.81 17.88
N HIS A 111 -11.19 6.59 17.42
CA HIS A 111 -12.06 7.39 18.28
C HIS A 111 -12.91 6.50 19.19
N ALA A 112 -13.49 5.42 18.67
CA ALA A 112 -14.28 4.47 19.45
C ALA A 112 -13.46 3.82 20.58
N VAL A 113 -12.21 3.44 20.31
CA VAL A 113 -11.28 2.93 21.33
C VAL A 113 -11.02 3.99 22.39
N LEU A 114 -10.74 5.23 21.99
CA LEU A 114 -10.46 6.32 22.91
C LEU A 114 -11.66 6.66 23.79
N ARG A 115 -12.90 6.53 23.29
CA ARG A 115 -14.13 6.70 24.09
C ARG A 115 -14.26 5.67 25.21
N ARG A 116 -13.68 4.47 25.05
CA ARG A 116 -13.72 3.41 26.08
C ARG A 116 -12.79 3.70 27.25
N ILE A 117 -11.83 4.62 27.09
CA ILE A 117 -10.91 5.02 28.15
C ILE A 117 -11.61 6.06 29.04
N THR A 118 -12.18 5.59 30.16
CA THR A 118 -12.96 6.43 31.09
C THR A 118 -12.11 7.29 32.03
N LYS A 119 -10.79 7.13 32.02
CA LYS A 119 -9.87 7.80 32.97
C LYS A 119 -9.26 9.12 32.46
N LEU A 120 -9.62 9.56 31.26
CA LEU A 120 -9.09 10.79 30.67
C LEU A 120 -10.02 11.97 30.94
N ASP A 121 -9.44 13.08 31.40
CA ASP A 121 -10.18 14.35 31.47
C ASP A 121 -10.52 14.85 30.07
N ALA A 122 -11.54 15.72 29.96
CA ALA A 122 -12.05 16.21 28.68
C ALA A 122 -10.95 16.83 27.78
N SER A 123 -10.00 17.56 28.37
CA SER A 123 -8.88 18.18 27.66
C SER A 123 -7.87 17.16 27.15
N GLN A 124 -7.53 16.16 27.97
CA GLN A 124 -6.62 15.07 27.59
C GLN A 124 -7.20 14.23 26.47
N ARG A 125 -8.50 13.93 26.55
CA ARG A 125 -9.21 13.19 25.53
C ARG A 125 -9.25 13.95 24.20
N LEU A 126 -9.55 15.24 24.22
CA LEU A 126 -9.54 16.07 23.01
C LEU A 126 -8.16 16.11 22.34
N LEU A 127 -7.10 16.25 23.15
CA LEU A 127 -5.73 16.23 22.66
C LEU A 127 -5.37 14.87 22.03
N ALA A 128 -5.73 13.77 22.71
CA ALA A 128 -5.50 12.42 22.20
C ALA A 128 -6.30 12.14 20.91
N GLU A 129 -7.56 12.58 20.82
CA GLU A 129 -8.40 12.45 19.61
C GLU A 129 -7.74 13.19 18.42
N LYS A 130 -7.22 14.41 18.64
CA LYS A 130 -6.53 15.18 17.61
C LYS A 130 -5.22 14.52 17.17
N LEU A 131 -4.36 14.12 18.11
CA LEU A 131 -3.07 13.48 17.80
C LEU A 131 -3.27 12.16 17.04
N LEU A 132 -4.23 11.35 17.47
CA LEU A 132 -4.55 10.07 16.85
C LEU A 132 -5.09 10.26 15.43
N THR A 133 -5.96 11.26 15.22
CA THR A 133 -6.48 11.59 13.89
C THR A 133 -5.35 12.02 12.96
N ILE A 134 -4.44 12.89 13.42
CA ILE A 134 -3.27 13.32 12.63
C ILE A 134 -2.40 12.11 12.27
N ALA A 135 -2.14 11.21 13.22
CA ALA A 135 -1.33 10.02 12.99
C ALA A 135 -1.97 9.06 11.97
N VAL A 136 -3.29 8.79 12.09
CA VAL A 136 -4.03 7.94 11.14
C VAL A 136 -3.98 8.51 9.73
N TRP A 137 -4.21 9.81 9.57
CA TRP A 137 -4.13 10.46 8.26
C TRP A 137 -2.72 10.46 7.69
N ALA A 138 -1.70 10.73 8.52
CA ALA A 138 -0.31 10.66 8.07
C ALA A 138 0.04 9.26 7.55
N ILE A 139 -0.30 8.20 8.29
CA ILE A 139 -0.07 6.82 7.87
C ILE A 139 -0.86 6.48 6.61
N ALA A 140 -2.13 6.87 6.53
CA ALA A 140 -2.96 6.61 5.36
C ALA A 140 -2.41 7.28 4.10
N ILE A 141 -1.93 8.52 4.20
CA ILE A 141 -1.28 9.24 3.09
C ILE A 141 0.00 8.53 2.66
N LEU A 142 0.87 8.15 3.62
CA LEU A 142 2.09 7.40 3.31
C LEU A 142 1.80 6.09 2.58
N MET A 143 0.81 5.33 3.06
CA MET A 143 0.35 4.13 2.38
C MET A 143 -0.18 4.44 0.98
N GLY A 144 -0.98 5.50 0.82
CA GLY A 144 -1.49 5.90 -0.50
C GLY A 144 -0.38 6.22 -1.49
N ILE A 145 0.65 6.94 -1.06
CA ILE A 145 1.83 7.27 -1.87
C ILE A 145 2.60 5.98 -2.27
N ASP A 146 2.78 5.06 -1.32
CA ASP A 146 3.42 3.76 -1.55
C ASP A 146 2.63 2.89 -2.54
N LEU A 147 1.29 2.86 -2.43
CA LEU A 147 0.41 2.14 -3.34
C LEU A 147 0.47 2.68 -4.78
N LEU A 148 0.81 3.95 -4.95
CA LEU A 148 1.03 4.58 -6.26
C LEU A 148 2.44 4.32 -6.82
N GLY A 149 3.28 3.57 -6.09
CA GLY A 149 4.66 3.27 -6.49
C GLY A 149 5.61 4.46 -6.37
N ILE A 150 5.22 5.52 -5.63
CA ILE A 150 6.06 6.69 -5.40
C ILE A 150 7.05 6.37 -4.28
N ASP A 151 8.34 6.59 -4.54
CA ASP A 151 9.40 6.35 -3.57
C ASP A 151 9.24 7.22 -2.31
N LEU A 152 9.05 6.56 -1.17
CA LEU A 152 8.94 7.19 0.14
C LEU A 152 10.30 7.57 0.75
N THR A 153 11.43 7.22 0.14
CA THR A 153 12.77 7.41 0.71
C THR A 153 13.03 8.87 1.11
N ALA A 154 12.71 9.83 0.25
CA ALA A 154 12.88 11.26 0.55
C ALA A 154 12.02 11.70 1.76
N LEU A 155 10.77 11.23 1.81
CA LEU A 155 9.86 11.51 2.91
C LEU A 155 10.30 10.83 4.21
N ALA A 156 10.86 9.63 4.13
CA ALA A 156 11.39 8.89 5.26
C ALA A 156 12.63 9.57 5.86
N VAL A 157 13.55 10.05 5.02
CA VAL A 157 14.72 10.83 5.48
C VAL A 157 14.29 12.12 6.15
N PHE A 158 13.39 12.88 5.53
CA PHE A 158 12.88 14.13 6.11
C PHE A 158 12.10 13.88 7.42
N SER A 159 11.24 12.87 7.44
CA SER A 159 10.48 12.46 8.63
C SER A 159 11.39 11.95 9.74
N GLY A 160 12.52 11.31 9.41
CA GLY A 160 13.58 10.94 10.35
C GLY A 160 14.22 12.17 11.00
N ALA A 161 14.64 13.15 10.20
CA ALA A 161 15.20 14.40 10.72
C ALA A 161 14.19 15.19 11.57
N PHE A 162 12.93 15.27 11.12
CA PHE A 162 11.84 15.89 11.87
C PHE A 162 11.56 15.16 13.19
N GLY A 163 11.56 13.82 13.16
CA GLY A 163 11.41 12.98 14.35
C GLY A 163 12.53 13.20 15.38
N LEU A 164 13.78 13.34 14.92
CA LEU A 164 14.91 13.71 15.78
C LEU A 164 14.72 15.09 16.42
N ALA A 165 14.27 16.09 15.64
CA ALA A 165 14.00 17.43 16.16
C ALA A 165 12.91 17.43 17.23
N ILE A 166 11.82 16.69 17.02
CA ILE A 166 10.78 16.49 18.05
C ILE A 166 11.36 15.77 19.27
N GLY A 167 12.18 14.75 19.06
CA GLY A 167 12.85 14.01 20.13
C GLY A 167 13.70 14.92 21.02
N PHE A 168 14.50 15.80 20.42
CA PHE A 168 15.26 16.82 21.15
C PHE A 168 14.34 17.80 21.89
N GLY A 169 13.23 18.23 21.28
CA GLY A 169 12.25 19.10 21.94
C GLY A 169 11.57 18.45 23.15
N LEU A 170 11.34 17.13 23.11
CA LEU A 170 10.70 16.36 24.18
C LEU A 170 11.68 15.77 25.20
N GLN A 171 12.98 15.95 25.01
CA GLN A 171 14.03 15.32 25.81
C GLN A 171 13.84 15.52 27.32
N LYS A 172 13.56 16.76 27.76
CA LYS A 172 13.30 17.05 29.20
C LYS A 172 12.04 16.38 29.71
N THR A 173 10.96 16.37 28.93
CA THR A 173 9.71 15.72 29.34
C THR A 173 9.93 14.22 29.52
N PHE A 174 10.67 13.60 28.62
CA PHE A 174 11.00 12.18 28.70
C PHE A 174 11.96 11.87 29.86
N GLY A 175 12.97 12.72 30.08
CA GLY A 175 13.88 12.62 31.23
C GLY A 175 13.12 12.64 32.56
N ASN A 176 12.16 13.57 32.70
CA ASN A 176 11.30 13.66 33.89
C ASN A 176 10.37 12.46 34.07
N LEU A 177 9.85 11.89 32.97
CA LEU A 177 9.04 10.67 33.01
C LEU A 177 9.87 9.48 33.51
N ILE A 178 11.03 9.25 32.89
CA ILE A 178 11.91 8.13 33.22
C ILE A 178 12.44 8.25 34.64
N ALA A 179 12.89 9.45 35.06
CA ALA A 179 13.29 9.71 36.44
C ALA A 179 12.14 9.40 37.42
N GLY A 180 10.90 9.80 37.09
CA GLY A 180 9.74 9.46 37.91
C GLY A 180 9.53 7.96 38.09
N ILE A 181 9.63 7.19 37.00
CA ILE A 181 9.50 5.72 37.04
C ILE A 181 10.61 5.09 37.88
N ILE A 182 11.86 5.50 37.68
CA ILE A 182 13.03 5.00 38.42
C ILE A 182 12.89 5.30 39.92
N LEU A 183 12.53 6.54 40.30
CA LEU A 183 12.32 6.92 41.69
C LEU A 183 11.26 6.06 42.39
N LEU A 184 10.18 5.71 41.66
CA LEU A 184 9.14 4.82 42.16
C LEU A 184 9.61 3.36 42.31
N MET A 185 10.36 2.88 41.33
CA MET A 185 10.86 1.50 41.27
C MET A 185 11.91 1.23 42.35
N ASP A 186 12.89 2.13 42.46
CA ASP A 186 14.01 2.01 43.40
C ASP A 186 13.61 2.41 44.83
N LYS A 187 12.41 3.00 44.99
CA LYS A 187 11.91 3.58 46.25
C LYS A 187 12.89 4.57 46.89
N SER A 188 13.67 5.28 46.07
CA SER A 188 14.70 6.23 46.51
C SER A 188 14.13 7.36 47.35
N ILE A 189 12.87 7.73 47.10
CA ILE A 189 12.10 8.70 47.87
C ILE A 189 10.65 8.23 48.01
N LYS A 190 10.03 8.51 49.17
CA LYS A 190 8.64 8.15 49.46
C LYS A 190 7.84 9.37 49.94
N PRO A 191 6.52 9.40 49.70
CA PRO A 191 5.65 10.36 50.37
C PRO A 191 5.82 10.29 51.88
N GLY A 192 6.09 11.44 52.50
CA GLY A 192 6.41 11.55 53.93
C GLY A 192 7.89 11.79 54.23
N ASP A 193 8.80 11.51 53.30
CA ASP A 193 10.23 11.77 53.49
C ASP A 193 10.51 13.28 53.49
N VAL A 194 11.46 13.71 54.32
CA VAL A 194 11.92 15.10 54.39
C VAL A 194 13.25 15.20 53.65
N ILE A 195 13.28 16.06 52.63
CA ILE A 195 14.48 16.28 51.81
C ILE A 195 14.90 17.75 51.86
N ALA A 196 16.19 17.99 51.63
CA ALA A 196 16.70 19.33 51.40
C ALA A 196 16.34 19.77 49.99
N VAL A 197 15.85 21.00 49.87
CA VAL A 197 15.41 21.62 48.62
C VAL A 197 16.17 22.92 48.45
N ALA A 198 16.86 23.09 47.33
CA ALA A 198 17.43 24.37 46.96
C ALA A 198 16.33 25.27 46.37
N ASP A 199 16.09 26.42 46.98
CA ASP A 199 15.28 27.49 46.40
C ASP A 199 16.02 28.12 45.20
N GLN A 200 15.28 28.77 44.30
CA GLN A 200 15.80 29.56 43.18
C GLN A 200 16.76 30.66 43.64
N ALA A 201 16.63 31.14 44.89
CA ALA A 201 17.54 32.10 45.52
C ALA A 201 18.83 31.47 46.09
N GLY A 202 19.06 30.15 45.91
CA GLY A 202 20.25 29.45 46.38
C GLY A 202 20.21 29.04 47.86
N ASN A 203 19.12 29.32 48.57
CA ASN A 203 18.94 28.92 49.97
C ASN A 203 18.44 27.47 50.05
N SER A 204 19.09 26.64 50.86
CA SER A 204 18.62 25.27 51.13
C SER A 204 17.58 25.28 52.25
N THR A 205 16.36 24.85 51.94
CA THR A 205 15.27 24.66 52.92
C THR A 205 14.90 23.19 53.01
N PHE A 206 14.18 22.80 54.07
CA PHE A 206 13.68 21.43 54.22
C PHE A 206 12.19 21.38 53.86
N GLY A 207 11.82 20.38 53.07
CA GLY A 207 10.43 20.13 52.70
C GLY A 207 10.09 18.65 52.77
N GLN A 208 8.84 18.36 53.05
CA GLN A 208 8.30 17.00 53.06
C GLN A 208 7.66 16.67 51.71
N ILE A 209 7.94 15.49 51.17
CA ILE A 209 7.33 15.00 49.94
C ILE A 209 5.85 14.68 50.20
N ARG A 210 4.94 15.31 49.46
CA ARG A 210 3.50 15.03 49.54
C ARG A 210 3.06 14.00 48.52
N LYS A 211 3.47 14.17 47.26
CA LYS A 211 3.06 13.29 46.16
C LYS A 211 4.14 13.21 45.11
N ILE A 212 4.39 12.01 44.61
CA ILE A 212 5.22 11.79 43.43
C ILE A 212 4.29 11.73 42.21
N GLY A 213 4.46 12.68 41.29
CA GLY A 213 3.78 12.71 40.01
C GLY A 213 4.63 12.12 38.90
N ILE A 214 4.02 11.95 37.72
CA ILE A 214 4.67 11.37 36.54
C ILE A 214 5.87 12.20 36.06
N ARG A 215 5.82 13.54 36.21
CA ARG A 215 6.86 14.47 35.73
C ARG A 215 7.53 15.33 36.81
N ALA A 216 6.91 15.40 37.99
CA ALA A 216 7.38 16.25 39.07
C ALA A 216 6.89 15.72 40.42
N VAL A 217 7.68 15.98 41.47
CA VAL A 217 7.33 15.71 42.86
C VAL A 217 6.82 16.98 43.50
N SER A 218 5.69 16.89 44.22
CA SER A 218 5.19 17.95 45.08
C SER A 218 5.84 17.83 46.45
N ILE A 219 6.51 18.90 46.87
CA ILE A 219 7.17 19.03 48.17
C ILE A 219 6.59 20.24 48.88
N THR A 220 6.34 20.11 50.18
CA THR A 220 5.86 21.21 51.01
C THR A 220 6.86 21.58 52.06
N THR A 221 7.26 22.84 52.07
CA THR A 221 8.19 23.38 53.05
C THR A 221 7.47 23.69 54.37
N ARG A 222 8.24 23.99 55.42
CA ARG A 222 7.72 24.39 56.73
C ARG A 222 6.81 25.62 56.67
N ASP A 223 7.02 26.48 55.68
CA ASP A 223 6.24 27.69 55.44
C ASP A 223 4.93 27.42 54.67
N GLN A 224 4.51 26.15 54.55
CA GLN A 224 3.36 25.68 53.77
C GLN A 224 3.36 26.05 52.28
N LYS A 225 4.50 26.40 51.70
CA LYS A 225 4.63 26.59 50.25
C LYS A 225 4.81 25.25 49.56
N GLU A 226 4.06 25.03 48.48
CA GLU A 226 4.17 23.84 47.64
C GLU A 226 5.11 24.10 46.46
N TYR A 227 6.17 23.32 46.36
CA TYR A 227 7.14 23.34 45.28
C TYR A 227 6.94 22.11 44.39
N LEU A 228 6.92 22.33 43.08
CA LEU A 228 6.95 21.26 42.09
C LEU A 228 8.37 21.14 41.54
N ILE A 229 9.06 20.07 41.92
CA ILE A 229 10.42 19.80 41.45
C ILE A 229 10.36 18.79 40.31
N PRO A 230 10.94 19.09 39.13
CA PRO A 230 11.07 18.12 38.06
C PRO A 230 11.77 16.85 38.56
N ASN A 231 11.23 15.68 38.20
CA ASN A 231 11.77 14.40 38.69
C ASN A 231 13.25 14.21 38.33
N GLU A 232 13.69 14.73 37.18
CA GLU A 232 15.09 14.65 36.74
C GLU A 232 16.07 15.31 37.72
N ASN A 233 15.66 16.40 38.38
CA ASN A 233 16.50 17.12 39.34
C ASN A 233 16.73 16.33 40.64
N LEU A 234 15.86 15.39 40.98
CA LEU A 234 15.96 14.56 42.19
C LEU A 234 16.83 13.31 41.98
N MET A 235 17.21 13.01 40.75
CA MET A 235 18.05 11.86 40.41
C MET A 235 19.51 12.26 40.17
N VAL A 236 19.75 13.48 39.69
CA VAL A 236 21.07 13.94 39.22
C VAL A 236 21.90 14.59 40.34
N ASN A 237 21.33 14.87 41.51
CA ASN A 237 21.99 15.57 42.62
C ASN A 237 21.70 14.90 43.96
#